data_AF-A0AAN8NM59-F1
#
_entry.id   AF-A0AAN8NM59-F1
#
_cell.length_a   1.000
_cell.length_b   1.000
_cell.length_c   1.000
_cell.angle_alpha   90.00
_cell.angle_beta   90.00
_cell.angle_gamma   90.00
#
_symmetry.space_group_name_H-M   'P 1'
#
loop_
_entity.id
_entity.type
_entity.pdbx_description
1 polymer ?
#
loop_
_entity_poly.entity_id
_entity_poly.type
_entity_poly.pdbx_seq_one_letter_code
_entity_poly.pdbx_strand_id
1 'polypeptide(L)'
;MAHSKLHYEHECVPCEWLFSSAIELQNHIVLHHASLTCLTCNNKLFHGTEAFKGHYPFRLHQFNCGKCGVGLNGEDPQSILKAFSHLRSCQSILDRHCGKVFEDREVYYEHCRTDQAHIRVADAQEREENLRRRKEWEERQALRNESEFEKQSGWKCYQAQMARERFEYNALQQKDYPPFESEKVAIESDNEEGNTPAAIVDESPVADNKFFESQGNQVELYGSDQGSESFEYPTDWTDHATLSEEEQMSLKERMVRKNRRIKRAIKAAAKIEEEKRLKEEKKLAREKAAEAARLEARMKLSPEELKALEERERKRGEEIEANKEKIRAWVRERAEARREYQRLKYQSHNADD
;
A
#
# COMPACT_ATOMS: atom_id res chain seq x y z
N MET A 1 7.92 30.04 53.00
CA MET A 1 7.86 28.71 52.36
C MET A 1 7.05 28.86 51.08
N ALA A 2 7.52 28.32 49.95
CA ALA A 2 6.79 28.42 48.69
C ALA A 2 5.86 27.19 48.55
N HIS A 3 4.55 27.39 48.69
CA HIS A 3 3.59 26.37 48.32
C HIS A 3 3.49 26.34 46.79
N SER A 4 4.00 25.28 46.16
CA SER A 4 3.71 25.01 44.75
C SER A 4 2.19 24.84 44.61
N LYS A 5 1.57 25.66 43.76
CA LYS A 5 0.23 25.33 43.26
C LYS A 5 0.38 24.01 42.52
N LEU A 6 -0.21 22.94 43.07
CA LEU A 6 -0.43 21.72 42.31
C LEU A 6 -1.53 22.05 41.29
N HIS A 7 -1.14 22.14 40.03
CA HIS A 7 -2.07 22.37 38.92
C HIS A 7 -2.83 21.06 38.66
N TYR A 8 -3.93 20.88 39.39
CA TYR A 8 -4.90 19.83 39.11
C TYR A 8 -5.75 20.26 37.92
N GLU A 9 -5.43 19.75 36.73
CA GLU A 9 -6.09 20.13 35.46
C GLU A 9 -7.09 19.07 34.98
N HIS A 10 -7.28 17.99 35.74
CA HIS A 10 -8.05 16.81 35.36
C HIS A 10 -8.97 16.35 36.48
N GLU A 11 -10.27 16.28 36.19
CA GLU A 11 -11.33 15.93 37.14
C GLU A 11 -12.10 14.68 36.67
N CYS A 12 -12.47 13.80 37.61
CA CYS A 12 -13.32 12.66 37.34
C CYS A 12 -14.79 12.99 37.65
N VAL A 13 -15.57 13.33 36.62
CA VAL A 13 -16.98 13.78 36.76
C VAL A 13 -17.86 12.83 37.58
N PRO A 14 -17.73 11.49 37.53
CA PRO A 14 -18.49 10.58 38.40
C PRO A 14 -18.19 10.63 39.91
N CYS A 15 -17.12 11.30 40.37
CA CYS A 15 -16.71 11.29 41.78
C CYS A 15 -16.01 12.55 42.29
N GLU A 16 -15.85 13.58 41.44
CA GLU A 16 -15.24 14.90 41.75
C GLU A 16 -13.75 14.81 42.20
N TRP A 17 -13.07 13.68 41.93
CA TRP A 17 -11.65 13.52 42.25
C TRP A 17 -10.74 14.23 41.24
N LEU A 18 -9.71 14.90 41.78
CA LEU A 18 -8.74 15.70 41.03
C LEU A 18 -7.40 14.99 40.87
N PHE A 19 -6.83 15.04 39.65
CA PHE A 19 -5.61 14.33 39.25
C PHE A 19 -4.56 15.28 38.69
N SER A 20 -3.28 14.90 38.82
CA SER A 20 -2.14 15.68 38.33
C SER A 20 -1.83 15.40 36.85
N SER A 21 -2.36 14.30 36.29
CA SER A 21 -2.28 13.99 34.87
C SER A 21 -3.51 13.25 34.35
N ALA A 22 -3.80 13.42 33.06
CA ALA A 22 -4.87 12.71 32.37
C ALA A 22 -4.67 11.18 32.35
N ILE A 23 -3.43 10.69 32.52
CA ILE A 23 -3.11 9.27 32.64
C ILE A 23 -3.58 8.71 33.99
N GLU A 24 -3.44 9.48 35.08
CA GLU A 24 -3.98 9.11 36.39
C GLU A 24 -5.52 9.07 36.35
N LEU A 25 -6.15 10.09 35.78
CA LEU A 25 -7.60 10.13 35.56
C LEU A 25 -8.08 8.93 34.73
N GLN A 26 -7.43 8.63 33.60
CA GLN A 26 -7.74 7.45 32.77
C GLN A 26 -7.65 6.14 33.58
N ASN A 27 -6.64 6.00 34.44
CA ASN A 27 -6.49 4.81 35.27
C ASN A 27 -7.56 4.73 36.35
N HIS A 28 -7.88 5.85 37.01
CA HIS A 28 -8.91 5.92 38.03
C HIS A 28 -10.29 5.51 37.46
N ILE A 29 -10.68 6.02 36.29
CA ILE A 29 -11.94 5.62 35.63
C ILE A 29 -11.96 4.10 35.36
N VAL A 30 -10.85 3.50 34.90
CA VAL A 30 -10.77 2.03 34.70
C VAL A 30 -10.76 1.23 36.01
N LEU A 31 -10.27 1.81 37.11
CA LEU A 31 -10.25 1.17 38.44
C LEU A 31 -11.61 1.23 39.14
N HIS A 32 -12.34 2.34 39.07
CA HIS A 32 -13.53 2.60 39.90
C HIS A 32 -14.86 2.79 39.13
N HIS A 33 -14.85 3.13 37.84
CA HIS A 33 -16.06 3.51 37.11
C HIS A 33 -16.39 2.62 35.88
N ALA A 34 -15.38 2.04 35.22
CA ALA A 34 -15.56 1.22 34.02
C ALA A 34 -16.53 0.05 34.25
N SER A 35 -17.51 -0.07 33.36
CA SER A 35 -18.61 -1.02 33.42
C SER A 35 -18.17 -2.42 32.96
N LEU A 36 -18.40 -3.43 33.80
CA LEU A 36 -17.97 -4.83 33.59
C LEU A 36 -19.13 -5.78 33.88
N THR A 37 -19.35 -6.77 33.01
CA THR A 37 -20.45 -7.75 33.14
C THR A 37 -19.88 -9.13 33.43
N CYS A 38 -20.24 -9.73 34.57
CA CYS A 38 -19.72 -11.03 35.00
C CYS A 38 -20.49 -12.19 34.34
N LEU A 39 -19.85 -12.91 33.41
CA LEU A 39 -20.50 -14.01 32.66
C LEU A 39 -20.86 -15.21 33.54
N THR A 40 -20.09 -15.47 34.60
CA THR A 40 -20.29 -16.59 35.53
C THR A 40 -21.38 -16.32 36.58
N CYS A 41 -21.78 -15.06 36.77
CA CYS A 41 -22.73 -14.66 37.81
C CYS A 41 -23.94 -13.92 37.23
N ASN A 42 -24.72 -14.62 36.38
CA ASN A 42 -25.98 -14.16 35.79
C ASN A 42 -25.91 -12.77 35.13
N ASN A 43 -24.78 -12.46 34.46
CA ASN A 43 -24.52 -11.15 33.85
C ASN A 43 -24.61 -9.97 34.84
N LYS A 44 -24.25 -10.17 36.11
CA LYS A 44 -24.19 -9.10 37.10
C LYS A 44 -23.20 -8.02 36.69
N LEU A 45 -23.65 -6.76 36.75
CA LEU A 45 -22.86 -5.58 36.44
C LEU A 45 -21.99 -5.13 37.62
N PHE A 46 -20.81 -4.61 37.31
CA PHE A 46 -19.84 -4.02 38.23
C PHE A 46 -19.32 -2.69 37.66
N HIS A 47 -19.01 -1.76 38.56
CA HIS A 47 -18.40 -0.47 38.24
C HIS A 47 -16.98 -0.46 38.79
N GLY A 48 -16.00 -0.34 37.91
CA GLY A 48 -14.58 -0.43 38.22
C GLY A 48 -14.03 -1.85 38.24
N THR A 49 -12.80 -2.01 37.72
CA THR A 49 -12.05 -3.26 37.84
C THR A 49 -11.73 -3.63 39.30
N GLU A 50 -11.76 -2.69 40.24
CA GLU A 50 -11.56 -2.99 41.68
C GLU A 50 -12.78 -3.63 42.33
N ALA A 51 -14.00 -3.15 42.05
CA ALA A 51 -15.22 -3.82 42.50
C ALA A 51 -15.32 -5.25 41.93
N PHE A 52 -14.88 -5.45 40.69
CA PHE A 52 -14.81 -6.79 40.10
C PHE A 52 -13.75 -7.68 40.78
N LYS A 53 -12.53 -7.18 41.06
CA LYS A 53 -11.50 -7.91 41.84
C LYS A 53 -12.02 -8.33 43.22
N GLY A 54 -12.84 -7.50 43.86
CA GLY A 54 -13.45 -7.77 45.17
C GLY A 54 -14.59 -8.78 45.12
N HIS A 55 -15.28 -8.93 43.98
CA HIS A 55 -16.32 -9.93 43.78
C HIS A 55 -15.76 -11.35 43.65
N TYR A 56 -14.72 -11.51 42.83
CA TYR A 56 -14.01 -12.78 42.65
C TYR A 56 -12.59 -12.53 42.11
N PRO A 57 -11.60 -13.40 42.34
CA PRO A 57 -10.25 -13.21 41.82
C PRO A 57 -10.24 -13.02 40.29
N PHE A 58 -9.91 -11.79 39.86
CA PHE A 58 -9.89 -11.33 38.47
C PHE A 58 -9.10 -12.25 37.51
N ARG A 59 -8.17 -13.06 38.04
CA ARG A 59 -7.35 -14.04 37.30
C ARG A 59 -8.08 -15.31 36.87
N LEU A 60 -9.34 -15.53 37.26
CA LEU A 60 -10.02 -16.82 37.12
C LEU A 60 -11.35 -16.73 36.34
N HIS A 61 -11.67 -15.59 35.73
CA HIS A 61 -13.00 -15.32 35.16
C HIS A 61 -12.93 -14.68 33.77
N GLN A 62 -14.03 -14.87 33.03
CA GLN A 62 -14.33 -14.22 31.76
C GLN A 62 -15.45 -13.20 32.01
N PHE A 63 -15.32 -12.00 31.46
CA PHE A 63 -16.24 -10.89 31.69
C PHE A 63 -16.39 -10.04 30.43
N ASN A 64 -17.58 -9.50 30.19
CA ASN A 64 -17.81 -8.61 29.05
C ASN A 64 -17.56 -7.15 29.44
N CYS A 65 -17.03 -6.38 28.50
CA CYS A 65 -17.05 -4.93 28.54
C CYS A 65 -18.50 -4.43 28.52
N GLY A 66 -18.95 -3.74 29.56
CA GLY A 66 -20.34 -3.32 29.73
C GLY A 66 -20.87 -2.36 28.65
N LYS A 67 -19.99 -1.60 27.97
CA LYS A 67 -20.39 -0.71 26.87
C LYS A 67 -20.51 -1.39 25.49
N CYS A 68 -19.68 -2.39 25.17
CA CYS A 68 -19.60 -2.95 23.81
C CYS A 68 -19.75 -4.47 23.71
N GLY A 69 -19.99 -5.17 24.84
CA GLY A 69 -20.23 -6.61 24.87
C GLY A 69 -19.02 -7.50 24.56
N VAL A 70 -17.85 -6.94 24.24
CA VAL A 70 -16.62 -7.70 23.96
C VAL A 70 -16.23 -8.51 25.19
N GLY A 71 -16.07 -9.82 25.00
CA GLY A 71 -15.56 -10.75 26.01
C GLY A 71 -14.08 -10.54 26.28
N LEU A 72 -13.74 -10.45 27.56
CA LEU A 72 -12.40 -10.22 28.08
C LEU A 72 -12.08 -11.35 29.08
N ASN A 73 -11.01 -12.10 28.80
CA ASN A 73 -10.55 -13.15 29.70
C ASN A 73 -9.55 -12.56 30.70
N GLY A 74 -9.61 -12.99 31.96
CA GLY A 74 -8.63 -12.66 32.99
C GLY A 74 -7.60 -13.76 33.27
N GLU A 75 -7.68 -14.89 32.56
CA GLU A 75 -6.98 -16.15 32.88
C GLU A 75 -5.44 -16.04 32.90
N ASP A 76 -4.85 -15.08 32.18
CA ASP A 76 -3.41 -14.88 32.12
C ASP A 76 -3.00 -13.39 32.20
N PRO A 77 -1.75 -13.05 32.59
CA PRO A 77 -1.32 -11.66 32.72
C PRO A 77 -1.41 -10.83 31.43
N GLN A 78 -1.27 -11.44 30.24
CA GLN A 78 -1.42 -10.73 28.97
C GLN A 78 -2.88 -10.53 28.58
N SER A 79 -3.80 -11.47 28.86
CA SER A 79 -5.24 -11.24 28.66
C SER A 79 -5.77 -10.16 29.62
N ILE A 80 -5.29 -10.11 30.86
CA ILE A 80 -5.55 -8.98 31.77
C ILE A 80 -5.04 -7.65 31.17
N LEU A 81 -3.79 -7.59 30.67
CA LEU A 81 -3.26 -6.37 30.06
C LEU A 81 -4.06 -5.95 28.80
N LYS A 82 -4.51 -6.91 27.98
CA LYS A 82 -5.41 -6.66 26.84
C LYS A 82 -6.78 -6.13 27.32
N ALA A 83 -7.33 -6.65 28.41
CA ALA A 83 -8.57 -6.16 29.00
C ALA A 83 -8.44 -4.71 29.52
N PHE A 84 -7.39 -4.38 30.26
CA PHE A 84 -7.13 -3.00 30.69
C PHE A 84 -6.89 -2.06 29.50
N SER A 85 -6.19 -2.51 28.45
CA SER A 85 -6.02 -1.75 27.20
C SER A 85 -7.34 -1.52 26.47
N HIS A 86 -8.23 -2.52 26.44
CA HIS A 86 -9.58 -2.39 25.89
C HIS A 86 -10.42 -1.38 26.68
N LEU A 87 -10.42 -1.43 28.01
CA LEU A 87 -11.18 -0.47 28.83
C LEU A 87 -10.68 0.97 28.64
N ARG A 88 -9.35 1.18 28.57
CA ARG A 88 -8.72 2.46 28.20
C ARG A 88 -9.02 2.94 26.76
N SER A 89 -9.55 2.10 25.88
CA SER A 89 -9.89 2.45 24.49
C SER A 89 -11.38 2.34 24.16
N CYS A 90 -12.22 1.97 25.13
CA CYS A 90 -13.67 1.84 24.98
C CYS A 90 -14.49 2.58 26.05
N GLN A 91 -13.94 2.82 27.24
CA GLN A 91 -14.67 3.40 28.38
C GLN A 91 -13.90 4.50 29.13
N SER A 92 -12.69 4.83 28.70
CA SER A 92 -11.82 5.82 29.34
C SER A 92 -10.74 6.29 28.37
N ILE A 93 -11.16 6.81 27.22
CA ILE A 93 -10.31 7.13 26.08
C ILE A 93 -9.54 8.41 26.37
N LEU A 94 -8.24 8.28 26.63
CA LEU A 94 -7.34 9.42 26.72
C LEU A 94 -7.00 9.94 25.32
N ASP A 95 -7.36 11.18 25.07
CA ASP A 95 -7.01 11.89 23.85
C ASP A 95 -5.55 12.38 23.89
N ARG A 96 -4.76 11.97 22.89
CA ARG A 96 -3.32 12.27 22.81
C ARG A 96 -3.00 13.71 22.39
N HIS A 97 -3.97 14.44 21.83
CA HIS A 97 -3.76 15.79 21.29
C HIS A 97 -4.22 16.89 22.25
N CYS A 98 -5.32 16.66 22.98
CA CYS A 98 -5.87 17.65 23.93
C CYS A 98 -5.76 17.24 25.42
N GLY A 99 -5.33 16.02 25.73
CA GLY A 99 -5.18 15.55 27.11
C GLY A 99 -6.50 15.31 27.86
N LYS A 100 -7.65 15.34 27.20
CA LYS A 100 -8.96 15.03 27.82
C LYS A 100 -9.19 13.53 27.86
N VAL A 101 -9.95 13.07 28.86
CA VAL A 101 -10.40 11.66 28.95
C VAL A 101 -11.90 11.61 28.63
N PHE A 102 -12.28 10.68 27.77
CA PHE A 102 -13.67 10.48 27.33
C PHE A 102 -14.17 9.11 27.77
N GLU A 103 -15.25 9.09 28.55
CA GLU A 103 -15.88 7.84 28.96
C GLU A 103 -16.64 7.13 27.83
N ASP A 104 -16.91 7.84 26.72
CA ASP A 104 -17.59 7.29 25.55
C ASP A 104 -16.81 7.48 24.24
N ARG A 105 -16.91 6.47 23.39
CA ARG A 105 -16.25 6.40 22.08
C ARG A 105 -16.98 7.22 21.02
N GLU A 106 -18.30 7.39 21.13
CA GLU A 106 -19.05 8.25 20.20
C GLU A 106 -18.74 9.73 20.46
N VAL A 107 -18.77 10.14 21.73
CA VAL A 107 -18.38 11.50 22.17
C VAL A 107 -16.92 11.81 21.84
N TYR A 108 -16.02 10.84 22.02
CA TYR A 108 -14.62 10.95 21.57
C TYR A 108 -14.51 11.19 20.05
N TYR A 109 -15.21 10.43 19.22
CA TYR A 109 -15.16 10.63 17.77
C TYR A 109 -15.85 11.91 17.31
N GLU A 110 -16.90 12.38 18.00
CA GLU A 110 -17.45 13.71 17.76
C GLU A 110 -16.45 14.81 18.12
N HIS A 111 -15.78 14.70 19.28
CA HIS A 111 -14.72 15.62 19.69
C HIS A 111 -13.59 15.72 18.65
N CYS A 112 -13.02 14.59 18.20
CA CYS A 112 -11.97 14.61 17.18
C CYS A 112 -12.42 15.19 15.82
N ARG A 113 -13.74 15.22 15.54
CA ARG A 113 -14.33 15.80 14.31
C ARG A 113 -14.72 17.28 14.45
N THR A 114 -14.85 17.79 15.67
CA THR A 114 -15.41 19.13 15.96
C THR A 114 -14.41 20.09 16.59
N ASP A 115 -13.44 19.60 17.37
CA ASP A 115 -12.43 20.45 17.98
C ASP A 115 -11.44 20.97 16.91
N GLN A 116 -11.33 22.29 16.81
CA GLN A 116 -10.48 22.94 15.84
C GLN A 116 -8.98 22.75 16.15
N ALA A 117 -8.61 22.36 17.38
CA ALA A 117 -7.25 21.95 17.71
C ALA A 117 -6.93 20.59 17.06
N HIS A 118 -7.82 19.60 17.20
CA HIS A 118 -7.68 18.27 16.58
C HIS A 118 -7.53 18.34 15.07
N ILE A 119 -8.45 19.04 14.41
CA ILE A 119 -8.45 19.16 12.96
C ILE A 119 -7.10 19.71 12.48
N ARG A 120 -6.58 20.76 13.12
CA ARG A 120 -5.26 21.34 12.78
C ARG A 120 -4.09 20.38 12.96
N VAL A 121 -4.12 19.52 13.98
CA VAL A 121 -3.04 18.54 14.23
C VAL A 121 -3.17 17.35 13.28
N ALA A 122 -4.37 16.87 12.98
CA ALA A 122 -4.63 15.86 11.96
C ALA A 122 -4.19 16.36 10.57
N ASP A 123 -4.61 17.57 10.18
CA ASP A 123 -4.18 18.24 8.94
C ASP A 123 -2.64 18.37 8.86
N ALA A 124 -1.97 18.60 10.00
CA ALA A 124 -0.51 18.68 10.05
C ALA A 124 0.16 17.32 9.86
N GLN A 125 -0.32 16.28 10.54
CA GLN A 125 0.18 14.91 10.41
C GLN A 125 -0.07 14.34 9.02
N GLU A 126 -1.23 14.60 8.40
CA GLU A 126 -1.49 14.17 7.02
C GLU A 126 -0.56 14.88 6.03
N ARG A 127 -0.29 16.18 6.21
CA ARG A 127 0.72 16.91 5.41
C ARG A 127 2.12 16.34 5.59
N GLU A 128 2.53 16.00 6.81
CA GLU A 128 3.82 15.38 7.08
C GLU A 128 3.93 13.99 6.43
N GLU A 129 2.92 13.14 6.54
CA GLU A 129 2.90 11.84 5.86
C GLU A 129 2.82 11.96 4.34
N ASN A 130 2.10 12.95 3.80
CA ASN A 130 2.11 13.25 2.36
C ASN A 130 3.50 13.68 1.88
N LEU A 131 4.24 14.49 2.67
CA LEU A 131 5.63 14.83 2.38
C LEU A 131 6.57 13.63 2.50
N ARG A 132 6.36 12.75 3.50
CA ARG A 132 7.15 11.51 3.66
C ARG A 132 6.93 10.55 2.48
N ARG A 133 5.68 10.25 2.13
CA ARG A 133 5.31 9.43 0.97
C ARG A 133 5.86 9.99 -0.34
N ARG A 134 5.90 11.33 -0.47
CA ARG A 134 6.52 12.00 -1.63
C ARG A 134 8.04 11.78 -1.68
N LYS A 135 8.76 11.97 -0.56
CA LYS A 135 10.21 11.66 -0.49
C LYS A 135 10.49 10.19 -0.78
N GLU A 136 9.75 9.28 -0.17
CA GLU A 136 9.84 7.83 -0.43
C GLU A 136 9.63 7.49 -1.93
N TRP A 137 8.78 8.25 -2.64
CA TRP A 137 8.58 8.09 -4.09
C TRP A 137 9.73 8.71 -4.90
N GLU A 138 10.20 9.90 -4.54
CA GLU A 138 11.32 10.60 -5.19
C GLU A 138 12.63 9.80 -5.06
N GLU A 139 12.91 9.23 -3.88
CA GLU A 139 14.03 8.28 -3.63
C GLU A 139 13.89 7.01 -4.48
N ARG A 140 12.69 6.41 -4.56
CA ARG A 140 12.42 5.25 -5.42
C ARG A 140 12.56 5.57 -6.92
N GLN A 141 12.37 6.81 -7.34
CA GLN A 141 12.65 7.23 -8.71
C GLN A 141 14.14 7.42 -8.95
N ALA A 142 14.88 8.02 -8.01
CA ALA A 142 16.33 8.16 -8.10
C ALA A 142 17.01 6.79 -8.27
N LEU A 143 16.69 5.83 -7.40
CA LEU A 143 17.23 4.46 -7.47
C LEU A 143 16.86 3.71 -8.77
N ARG A 144 15.71 3.99 -9.37
CA ARG A 144 15.35 3.46 -10.70
C ARG A 144 16.19 4.09 -11.80
N ASN A 145 16.30 5.41 -11.81
CA ASN A 145 17.07 6.15 -12.80
C ASN A 145 18.56 5.79 -12.75
N GLU A 146 19.13 5.62 -11.55
CA GLU A 146 20.49 5.13 -11.34
C GLU A 146 20.66 3.71 -11.91
N SER A 147 19.76 2.78 -11.57
CA SER A 147 19.81 1.41 -12.09
C SER A 147 19.60 1.32 -13.61
N GLU A 148 18.81 2.22 -14.21
CA GLU A 148 18.66 2.33 -15.67
C GLU A 148 19.90 2.95 -16.32
N PHE A 149 20.54 3.93 -15.69
CA PHE A 149 21.82 4.50 -16.14
C PHE A 149 22.97 3.49 -16.08
N GLU A 150 23.06 2.69 -15.02
CA GLU A 150 24.01 1.57 -14.91
C GLU A 150 23.79 0.51 -15.99
N LYS A 151 22.54 0.11 -16.23
CA LYS A 151 22.21 -0.82 -17.33
C LYS A 151 22.58 -0.24 -18.69
N GLN A 152 22.31 1.04 -18.92
CA GLN A 152 22.60 1.69 -20.20
C GLN A 152 24.10 1.92 -20.42
N SER A 153 24.89 2.20 -19.37
CA SER A 153 26.35 2.32 -19.46
C SER A 153 27.00 0.94 -19.63
N GLY A 154 26.57 -0.08 -18.87
CA GLY A 154 26.99 -1.47 -19.04
C GLY A 154 26.70 -2.01 -20.43
N TRP A 155 25.51 -1.73 -21.00
CA TRP A 155 25.16 -2.11 -22.37
C TRP A 155 26.04 -1.44 -23.43
N LYS A 156 26.38 -0.15 -23.26
CA LYS A 156 27.33 0.57 -24.13
C LYS A 156 28.73 -0.05 -24.07
N CYS A 157 29.20 -0.42 -22.87
CA CYS A 157 30.47 -1.12 -22.70
C CYS A 157 30.46 -2.50 -23.38
N TYR A 158 29.38 -3.27 -23.24
CA TYR A 158 29.20 -4.56 -23.90
C TYR A 158 29.16 -4.44 -25.43
N GLN A 159 28.43 -3.47 -25.99
CA GLN A 159 28.45 -3.19 -27.43
C GLN A 159 29.87 -2.82 -27.92
N ALA A 160 30.60 -2.01 -27.16
CA ALA A 160 31.99 -1.65 -27.48
C ALA A 160 32.99 -2.81 -27.30
N GLN A 161 32.65 -3.87 -26.58
CA GLN A 161 33.41 -5.11 -26.52
C GLN A 161 33.08 -6.00 -27.74
N MET A 162 31.80 -6.29 -27.98
CA MET A 162 31.33 -7.08 -29.13
C MET A 162 31.79 -6.50 -30.48
N ALA A 163 31.91 -5.18 -30.59
CA ALA A 163 32.45 -4.52 -31.78
C ALA A 163 33.96 -4.76 -31.98
N ARG A 164 34.75 -4.85 -30.90
CA ARG A 164 36.18 -5.19 -30.95
C ARG A 164 36.39 -6.66 -31.24
N GLU A 165 35.66 -7.55 -30.57
CA GLU A 165 35.72 -9.00 -30.82
C GLU A 165 35.35 -9.34 -32.29
N ARG A 166 34.34 -8.67 -32.87
CA ARG A 166 34.05 -8.77 -34.31
C ARG A 166 35.16 -8.25 -35.22
N PHE A 167 35.80 -7.13 -34.85
CA PHE A 167 36.91 -6.56 -35.62
C PHE A 167 38.13 -7.49 -35.60
N GLU A 168 38.48 -8.03 -34.43
CA GLU A 168 39.56 -9.00 -34.24
C GLU A 168 39.27 -10.30 -34.98
N TYR A 169 38.03 -10.83 -34.91
CA TYR A 169 37.62 -12.01 -35.67
C TYR A 169 37.72 -11.81 -37.20
N ASN A 170 37.26 -10.67 -37.71
CA ASN A 170 37.40 -10.33 -39.14
C ASN A 170 38.87 -10.18 -39.56
N ALA A 171 39.71 -9.59 -38.69
CA ALA A 171 41.15 -9.42 -38.94
C ALA A 171 41.93 -10.74 -38.85
N LEU A 172 41.41 -11.75 -38.15
CA LEU A 172 41.92 -13.12 -38.18
C LEU A 172 41.46 -13.86 -39.44
N GLN A 173 40.17 -13.77 -39.81
CA GLN A 173 39.69 -14.35 -41.08
C GLN A 173 40.48 -13.84 -42.30
N GLN A 174 40.82 -12.55 -42.37
CA GLN A 174 41.65 -11.99 -43.45
C GLN A 174 43.12 -12.45 -43.45
N LYS A 175 43.61 -13.06 -42.36
CA LYS A 175 44.95 -13.66 -42.29
C LYS A 175 44.94 -15.16 -42.61
N ASP A 176 43.95 -15.87 -42.10
CA ASP A 176 43.82 -17.32 -42.28
C ASP A 176 43.26 -17.68 -43.67
N TYR A 177 42.44 -16.78 -44.25
CA TYR A 177 42.03 -16.77 -45.65
C TYR A 177 42.28 -15.38 -46.25
N PRO A 178 43.47 -15.11 -46.83
CA PRO A 178 43.61 -13.96 -47.72
C PRO A 178 42.60 -14.07 -48.86
N PRO A 179 41.99 -12.96 -49.33
CA PRO A 179 41.05 -13.00 -50.43
C PRO A 179 41.75 -13.59 -51.67
N PHE A 180 41.10 -14.58 -52.30
CA PHE A 180 41.61 -15.16 -53.54
C PHE A 180 41.86 -14.05 -54.56
N GLU A 181 43.08 -13.97 -55.08
CA GLU A 181 43.39 -13.08 -56.20
C GLU A 181 42.56 -13.55 -57.40
N SER A 182 41.45 -12.86 -57.63
CA SER A 182 40.61 -13.07 -58.79
C SER A 182 41.40 -12.58 -59.99
N GLU A 183 41.98 -13.52 -60.72
CA GLU A 183 42.77 -13.26 -61.92
C GLU A 183 42.02 -12.28 -62.82
N LYS A 184 42.67 -11.18 -63.22
CA LYS A 184 42.04 -10.12 -64.00
C LYS A 184 41.81 -10.60 -65.44
N VAL A 185 40.73 -11.37 -65.63
CA VAL A 185 40.21 -11.71 -66.95
C VAL A 185 39.78 -10.40 -67.60
N ALA A 186 40.59 -9.92 -68.54
CA ALA A 186 40.24 -8.80 -69.39
C ALA A 186 39.13 -9.25 -70.34
N ILE A 187 37.93 -8.70 -70.16
CA ILE A 187 36.81 -8.86 -71.08
C ILE A 187 36.59 -7.49 -71.74
N GLU A 188 37.16 -7.33 -72.93
CA GLU A 188 36.70 -6.33 -73.89
C GLU A 188 35.51 -6.89 -74.70
N SER A 189 34.95 -6.03 -75.56
CA SER A 189 33.88 -6.28 -76.56
C SER A 189 32.42 -6.33 -76.07
N ASP A 190 31.62 -5.54 -76.77
CA ASP A 190 30.17 -5.40 -76.66
C ASP A 190 29.42 -6.58 -77.31
N ASN A 191 28.13 -6.78 -76.97
CA ASN A 191 27.02 -6.58 -77.93
C ASN A 191 25.62 -6.82 -77.31
N GLU A 192 24.59 -6.55 -78.13
CA GLU A 192 23.19 -6.27 -77.80
C GLU A 192 22.26 -7.49 -77.61
N GLU A 193 21.03 -7.22 -77.11
CA GLU A 193 19.80 -8.06 -77.18
C GLU A 193 19.82 -9.46 -76.51
N GLY A 194 18.68 -10.09 -76.14
CA GLY A 194 17.27 -9.66 -76.14
C GLY A 194 16.31 -10.83 -75.81
N ASN A 195 15.06 -10.51 -75.45
CA ASN A 195 13.89 -11.40 -75.25
C ASN A 195 13.81 -12.39 -74.06
N THR A 196 12.69 -12.26 -73.35
CA THR A 196 11.97 -13.26 -72.50
C THR A 196 11.02 -14.13 -73.38
N PRO A 197 10.11 -15.04 -72.91
CA PRO A 197 9.59 -15.27 -71.54
C PRO A 197 9.21 -16.74 -71.15
N ALA A 198 8.47 -16.83 -70.03
CA ALA A 198 7.39 -17.79 -69.71
C ALA A 198 7.69 -19.11 -68.96
N ALA A 199 7.15 -19.13 -67.73
CA ALA A 199 6.88 -20.22 -66.79
C ALA A 199 6.30 -21.53 -67.36
N ILE A 200 6.43 -22.62 -66.57
CA ILE A 200 5.31 -23.49 -66.16
C ILE A 200 5.66 -24.40 -64.95
N VAL A 201 4.76 -24.41 -63.96
CA VAL A 201 4.34 -25.46 -62.99
C VAL A 201 5.36 -26.41 -62.32
N ASP A 202 5.43 -26.23 -61.00
CA ASP A 202 5.56 -27.20 -59.90
C ASP A 202 5.36 -28.71 -60.18
N GLU A 203 6.38 -29.54 -59.94
CA GLU A 203 6.18 -30.91 -59.44
C GLU A 203 7.43 -31.47 -58.73
N SER A 204 7.20 -32.18 -57.62
CA SER A 204 8.15 -33.07 -56.92
C SER A 204 7.35 -34.31 -56.51
N PRO A 205 7.89 -35.56 -56.59
CA PRO A 205 8.70 -36.01 -55.44
C PRO A 205 9.71 -37.19 -55.64
N VAL A 206 10.81 -37.16 -54.85
CA VAL A 206 11.30 -38.26 -53.98
C VAL A 206 11.91 -39.58 -54.54
N ALA A 207 12.84 -40.13 -53.73
CA ALA A 207 13.31 -41.52 -53.58
C ALA A 207 14.33 -42.13 -54.59
N ASP A 208 15.53 -42.48 -54.07
CA ASP A 208 16.03 -43.86 -53.79
C ASP A 208 17.56 -43.83 -53.46
N ASN A 209 18.24 -44.76 -52.77
CA ASN A 209 17.98 -45.82 -51.75
C ASN A 209 19.36 -46.52 -51.51
N LYS A 210 19.84 -47.08 -50.37
CA LYS A 210 19.45 -47.36 -48.95
C LYS A 210 20.69 -46.98 -48.06
N PHE A 211 20.88 -47.22 -46.75
CA PHE A 211 20.45 -48.21 -45.72
C PHE A 211 20.37 -47.49 -44.33
N PHE A 212 19.75 -47.96 -43.23
CA PHE A 212 19.78 -49.25 -42.49
C PHE A 212 21.13 -49.48 -41.74
N GLU A 213 21.20 -49.71 -40.42
CA GLU A 213 20.21 -49.66 -39.31
C GLU A 213 20.95 -49.65 -37.93
N SER A 214 20.43 -48.98 -36.89
CA SER A 214 20.75 -49.32 -35.50
C SER A 214 19.68 -48.84 -34.49
N GLN A 215 19.24 -49.77 -33.64
CA GLN A 215 18.09 -49.70 -32.74
C GLN A 215 18.34 -48.84 -31.49
N GLY A 216 17.28 -48.29 -30.84
CA GLY A 216 17.44 -47.68 -29.51
C GLY A 216 16.28 -46.84 -28.94
N ASN A 217 15.11 -47.46 -28.67
CA ASN A 217 13.99 -46.93 -27.86
C ASN A 217 13.50 -45.49 -28.12
N GLN A 218 12.38 -45.36 -28.84
CA GLN A 218 11.43 -44.28 -28.55
C GLN A 218 10.77 -44.53 -27.18
N VAL A 219 10.57 -43.48 -26.39
CA VAL A 219 9.54 -43.42 -25.35
C VAL A 219 8.67 -42.21 -25.65
N GLU A 220 7.46 -42.45 -26.17
CA GLU A 220 6.45 -41.41 -26.37
C GLU A 220 5.86 -41.00 -25.01
N LEU A 221 6.60 -40.16 -24.29
CA LEU A 221 6.09 -39.49 -23.10
C LEU A 221 5.06 -38.45 -23.53
N TYR A 222 3.78 -38.84 -23.47
CA TYR A 222 2.65 -37.93 -23.51
C TYR A 222 2.89 -36.80 -22.48
N GLY A 223 3.13 -35.59 -22.99
CA GLY A 223 3.30 -34.38 -22.20
C GLY A 223 1.99 -34.03 -21.49
N SER A 224 1.74 -34.68 -20.36
CA SER A 224 0.54 -34.46 -19.57
C SER A 224 0.62 -33.09 -18.91
N ASP A 225 -0.36 -32.22 -19.16
CA ASP A 225 -0.55 -30.93 -18.47
C ASP A 225 -1.02 -31.12 -17.02
N GLN A 226 -0.28 -31.94 -16.27
CA GLN A 226 -0.27 -31.95 -14.81
C GLN A 226 1.03 -31.27 -14.38
N GLY A 227 1.04 -29.94 -14.48
CA GLY A 227 2.08 -29.13 -13.87
C GLY A 227 2.19 -29.51 -12.39
N SER A 228 3.38 -29.92 -11.97
CA SER A 228 3.62 -30.39 -10.61
C SER A 228 3.57 -29.23 -9.63
N GLU A 229 2.36 -28.89 -9.18
CA GLU A 229 2.17 -28.39 -7.83
C GLU A 229 2.73 -29.44 -6.87
N SER A 230 4.02 -29.28 -6.54
CA SER A 230 4.64 -29.96 -5.43
C SER A 230 3.79 -29.68 -4.20
N PHE A 231 3.10 -30.70 -3.70
CA PHE A 231 2.26 -30.64 -2.52
C PHE A 231 3.16 -30.38 -1.29
N GLU A 232 3.59 -29.14 -1.13
CA GLU A 232 4.23 -28.63 0.08
C GLU A 232 3.19 -28.76 1.19
N TYR A 233 3.31 -29.83 1.99
CA TYR A 233 2.54 -30.03 3.21
C TYR A 233 2.45 -28.70 3.99
N PRO A 234 1.23 -28.17 4.23
CA PRO A 234 1.04 -26.91 4.94
C PRO A 234 1.71 -26.94 6.32
N THR A 235 2.93 -26.42 6.38
CA THR A 235 3.82 -26.54 7.56
C THR A 235 3.48 -25.50 8.62
N ASP A 236 2.35 -24.82 8.46
CA ASP A 236 1.93 -23.60 9.16
C ASP A 236 1.80 -23.82 10.67
N TRP A 237 1.45 -25.05 11.08
CA TRP A 237 1.43 -25.49 12.48
C TRP A 237 2.81 -25.40 13.18
N THR A 238 3.93 -25.33 12.45
CA THR A 238 5.28 -25.17 13.03
C THR A 238 5.78 -23.72 13.08
N ASP A 239 5.12 -22.79 12.37
CA ASP A 239 5.45 -21.37 12.40
C ASP A 239 4.64 -20.58 13.44
N HIS A 240 3.54 -21.14 13.96
CA HIS A 240 2.75 -20.60 15.08
C HIS A 240 3.28 -20.98 16.48
N ALA A 241 4.57 -21.29 16.61
CA ALA A 241 5.23 -21.44 17.90
C ALA A 241 4.99 -20.21 18.78
N THR A 242 4.53 -20.42 20.00
CA THR A 242 4.36 -19.37 20.99
C THR A 242 5.73 -18.84 21.43
N LEU A 243 5.78 -17.63 22.01
CA LEU A 243 7.04 -17.05 22.52
C LEU A 243 7.75 -18.00 23.52
N SER A 244 6.98 -18.74 24.32
CA SER A 244 7.47 -19.75 25.26
C SER A 244 8.18 -20.94 24.60
N GLU A 245 7.84 -21.28 23.35
CA GLU A 245 8.48 -22.36 22.58
C GLU A 245 9.69 -21.85 21.81
N GLU A 246 9.63 -20.61 21.29
CA GLU A 246 10.81 -19.98 20.68
C GLU A 246 11.95 -19.77 21.68
N GLU A 247 11.63 -19.45 22.94
CA GLU A 247 12.63 -19.30 24.01
C GLU A 247 13.36 -20.60 24.35
N GLN A 248 12.67 -21.75 24.28
CA GLN A 248 13.25 -23.09 24.50
C GLN A 248 14.07 -23.60 23.30
N MET A 249 13.82 -23.08 22.09
CA MET A 249 14.58 -23.46 20.89
C MET A 249 16.00 -22.89 20.85
N SER A 250 16.91 -23.69 20.30
CA SER A 250 18.29 -23.29 20.00
C SER A 250 18.35 -22.05 19.10
N LEU A 251 19.31 -21.14 19.37
CA LEU A 251 19.52 -19.91 18.62
C LEU A 251 19.63 -20.15 17.09
N LYS A 252 20.26 -21.26 16.68
CA LYS A 252 20.37 -21.65 15.27
C LYS A 252 19.00 -21.93 14.65
N GLU A 253 18.11 -22.61 15.37
CA GLU A 253 16.77 -22.96 14.89
C GLU A 253 15.86 -21.72 14.84
N ARG A 254 15.90 -20.88 15.90
CA ARG A 254 15.17 -19.61 15.94
C ARG A 254 15.54 -18.70 14.76
N MET A 255 16.83 -18.65 14.39
CA MET A 255 17.32 -17.95 13.20
C MET A 255 16.84 -18.59 11.88
N VAL A 256 16.79 -19.93 11.77
CA VAL A 256 16.26 -20.61 10.58
C VAL A 256 14.76 -20.34 10.39
N ARG A 257 13.94 -20.44 11.45
CA ARG A 257 12.50 -20.12 11.38
C ARG A 257 12.28 -18.64 11.03
N LYS A 258 12.99 -17.72 11.69
CA LYS A 258 12.96 -16.27 11.36
C LYS A 258 13.31 -16.01 9.88
N ASN A 259 14.35 -16.65 9.35
CA ASN A 259 14.73 -16.51 7.94
C ASN A 259 13.70 -17.10 6.97
N ARG A 260 13.00 -18.19 7.32
CA ARG A 260 11.86 -18.73 6.54
C ARG A 260 10.69 -17.74 6.51
N ARG A 261 10.29 -17.20 7.67
CA ARG A 261 9.22 -16.19 7.76
C ARG A 261 9.56 -14.92 6.96
N ILE A 262 10.79 -14.43 7.04
CA ILE A 262 11.26 -13.27 6.25
C ILE A 262 11.19 -13.58 4.73
N LYS A 263 11.68 -14.74 4.27
CA LYS A 263 11.58 -15.13 2.85
C LYS A 263 10.12 -15.23 2.37
N ARG A 264 9.22 -15.81 3.18
CA ARG A 264 7.77 -15.87 2.87
C ARG A 264 7.15 -14.47 2.80
N ALA A 265 7.47 -13.58 3.75
CA ALA A 265 6.98 -12.20 3.77
C ALA A 265 7.45 -11.39 2.54
N ILE A 266 8.71 -11.55 2.12
CA ILE A 266 9.22 -10.91 0.89
C ILE A 266 8.49 -11.44 -0.35
N LYS A 267 8.29 -12.76 -0.48
CA LYS A 267 7.55 -13.36 -1.61
C LYS A 267 6.08 -12.88 -1.65
N ALA A 268 5.43 -12.73 -0.49
CA ALA A 268 4.08 -12.20 -0.39
C ALA A 268 4.01 -10.71 -0.74
N ALA A 269 4.95 -9.90 -0.26
CA ALA A 269 5.02 -8.47 -0.58
C ALA A 269 5.22 -8.22 -2.08
N ALA A 270 6.11 -8.98 -2.73
CA ALA A 270 6.34 -8.90 -4.17
C ALA A 270 5.07 -9.20 -4.98
N LYS A 271 4.31 -10.25 -4.61
CA LYS A 271 3.03 -10.60 -5.26
C LYS A 271 1.98 -9.49 -5.11
N ILE A 272 1.93 -8.82 -3.95
CA ILE A 272 1.02 -7.68 -3.70
C ILE A 272 1.42 -6.45 -4.52
N GLU A 273 2.72 -6.20 -4.72
CA GLU A 273 3.21 -5.10 -5.56
C GLU A 273 2.96 -5.35 -7.06
N GLU A 274 3.17 -6.58 -7.53
CA GLU A 274 2.83 -7.01 -8.88
C GLU A 274 1.32 -6.87 -9.17
N GLU A 275 0.46 -7.34 -8.26
CA GLU A 275 -1.00 -7.22 -8.41
C GLU A 275 -1.46 -5.75 -8.43
N LYS A 276 -0.80 -4.86 -7.68
CA LYS A 276 -1.06 -3.42 -7.73
C LYS A 276 -0.66 -2.82 -9.08
N ARG A 277 0.54 -3.12 -9.57
CA ARG A 277 1.00 -2.66 -10.90
C ARG A 277 0.05 -3.11 -12.01
N LEU A 278 -0.39 -4.37 -12.00
CA LEU A 278 -1.37 -4.89 -12.96
C LEU A 278 -2.75 -4.21 -12.87
N LYS A 279 -3.16 -3.72 -11.69
CA LYS A 279 -4.40 -2.94 -11.53
C LYS A 279 -4.24 -1.50 -12.04
N GLU A 280 -3.09 -0.87 -11.78
CA GLU A 280 -2.75 0.47 -12.26
C GLU A 280 -2.61 0.50 -13.79
N GLU A 281 -1.94 -0.49 -14.37
CA GLU A 281 -1.81 -0.66 -15.82
C GLU A 281 -3.17 -0.92 -16.49
N LYS A 282 -4.01 -1.80 -15.92
CA LYS A 282 -5.39 -2.01 -16.41
C LYS A 282 -6.27 -0.76 -16.28
N LYS A 283 -6.02 0.11 -15.29
CA LYS A 283 -6.69 1.42 -15.19
C LYS A 283 -6.21 2.35 -16.32
N LEU A 284 -4.89 2.50 -16.49
CA LEU A 284 -4.29 3.36 -17.52
C LEU A 284 -4.69 2.92 -18.94
N ALA A 285 -4.76 1.62 -19.20
CA ALA A 285 -5.21 1.08 -20.48
C ALA A 285 -6.69 1.42 -20.76
N ARG A 286 -7.57 1.34 -19.75
CA ARG A 286 -8.98 1.77 -19.86
C ARG A 286 -9.12 3.27 -20.07
N GLU A 287 -8.28 4.07 -19.40
CA GLU A 287 -8.26 5.52 -19.52
C GLU A 287 -7.81 5.95 -20.93
N LYS A 288 -6.71 5.38 -21.45
CA LYS A 288 -6.26 5.57 -22.84
C LYS A 288 -7.30 5.09 -23.87
N ALA A 289 -7.98 3.97 -23.64
CA ALA A 289 -9.04 3.50 -24.53
C ALA A 289 -10.25 4.45 -24.53
N ALA A 290 -10.63 5.02 -23.38
CA ALA A 290 -11.70 6.01 -23.28
C ALA A 290 -11.31 7.36 -23.92
N GLU A 291 -10.04 7.76 -23.83
CA GLU A 291 -9.50 8.93 -24.52
C GLU A 291 -9.46 8.73 -26.04
N ALA A 292 -8.97 7.58 -26.52
CA ALA A 292 -8.98 7.22 -27.93
C ALA A 292 -10.41 7.21 -28.50
N ALA A 293 -11.38 6.61 -27.79
CA ALA A 293 -12.78 6.62 -28.19
C ALA A 293 -13.39 8.05 -28.23
N ARG A 294 -12.97 8.95 -27.34
CA ARG A 294 -13.37 10.38 -27.38
C ARG A 294 -12.78 11.10 -28.59
N LEU A 295 -11.51 10.84 -28.91
CA LEU A 295 -10.84 11.41 -30.09
C LEU A 295 -11.46 10.88 -31.39
N GLU A 296 -11.72 9.58 -31.48
CA GLU A 296 -12.41 8.96 -32.63
C GLU A 296 -13.83 9.51 -32.80
N ALA A 297 -14.58 9.67 -31.71
CA ALA A 297 -15.89 10.32 -31.73
C ALA A 297 -15.79 11.78 -32.20
N ARG A 298 -14.79 12.55 -31.71
CA ARG A 298 -14.56 13.94 -32.12
C ARG A 298 -14.16 14.07 -33.60
N MET A 299 -13.42 13.11 -34.15
CA MET A 299 -13.09 13.04 -35.58
C MET A 299 -14.28 12.67 -36.48
N LYS A 300 -15.37 12.13 -35.92
CA LYS A 300 -16.60 11.77 -36.63
C LYS A 300 -17.67 12.88 -36.62
N LEU A 301 -17.45 13.98 -35.91
CA LEU A 301 -18.35 15.13 -35.88
C LEU A 301 -18.11 16.06 -37.07
N SER A 302 -19.17 16.69 -37.57
CA SER A 302 -19.05 17.78 -38.53
C SER A 302 -18.40 19.04 -37.90
N PRO A 303 -17.84 19.97 -38.70
CA PRO A 303 -17.25 21.20 -38.17
C PRO A 303 -18.21 22.11 -37.39
N GLU A 304 -19.53 21.96 -37.57
CA GLU A 304 -20.55 22.71 -36.83
C GLU A 304 -20.87 22.05 -35.50
N GLU A 305 -21.02 20.72 -35.47
CA GLU A 305 -21.19 19.95 -34.24
C GLU A 305 -19.96 20.04 -33.32
N LEU A 306 -18.76 20.08 -33.91
CA LEU A 306 -17.50 20.24 -33.17
C LEU A 306 -17.46 21.58 -32.42
N LYS A 307 -17.84 22.68 -33.08
CA LYS A 307 -17.98 24.01 -32.45
C LYS A 307 -19.08 24.02 -31.38
N ALA A 308 -20.21 23.37 -31.64
CA ALA A 308 -21.30 23.26 -30.67
C ALA A 308 -20.90 22.42 -29.43
N LEU A 309 -20.03 21.43 -29.59
CA LEU A 309 -19.46 20.65 -28.49
C LEU A 309 -18.44 21.48 -27.69
N GLU A 310 -17.53 22.17 -28.36
CA GLU A 310 -16.55 23.06 -27.73
C GLU A 310 -17.22 24.19 -26.93
N GLU A 311 -18.29 24.81 -27.44
CA GLU A 311 -19.04 25.81 -26.68
C GLU A 311 -19.80 25.22 -25.48
N ARG A 312 -20.31 23.97 -25.58
CA ARG A 312 -20.90 23.24 -24.45
C ARG A 312 -19.85 22.83 -23.41
N GLU A 313 -18.60 22.58 -23.80
CA GLU A 313 -17.51 22.33 -22.87
C GLU A 313 -17.04 23.63 -22.19
N ARG A 314 -16.92 24.74 -22.95
CA ARG A 314 -16.64 26.08 -22.39
C ARG A 314 -17.69 26.47 -21.34
N LYS A 315 -18.97 26.39 -21.67
CA LYS A 315 -20.07 26.75 -20.74
C LYS A 315 -20.05 25.89 -19.47
N ARG A 316 -19.80 24.58 -19.58
CA ARG A 316 -19.65 23.70 -18.39
C ARG A 316 -18.40 24.01 -17.58
N GLY A 317 -17.30 24.43 -18.21
CA GLY A 317 -16.12 24.95 -17.51
C GLY A 317 -16.41 26.22 -16.72
N GLU A 318 -17.12 27.17 -17.35
CA GLU A 318 -17.58 28.43 -16.72
C GLU A 318 -18.55 28.16 -15.56
N GLU A 319 -19.50 27.24 -15.70
CA GLU A 319 -20.37 26.77 -14.63
C GLU A 319 -19.60 26.14 -13.46
N ILE A 320 -18.56 25.33 -13.75
CA ILE A 320 -17.73 24.67 -12.74
C ILE A 320 -16.90 25.70 -11.96
N GLU A 321 -16.25 26.68 -12.61
CA GLU A 321 -15.53 27.74 -11.89
C GLU A 321 -16.48 28.68 -11.15
N ALA A 322 -17.65 29.03 -11.71
CA ALA A 322 -18.66 29.80 -10.99
C ALA A 322 -19.18 29.05 -9.74
N ASN A 323 -19.30 27.72 -9.80
CA ASN A 323 -19.66 26.90 -8.63
C ASN A 323 -18.51 26.83 -7.60
N LYS A 324 -17.25 26.68 -8.05
CA LYS A 324 -16.08 26.77 -7.16
C LYS A 324 -15.99 28.12 -6.46
N GLU A 325 -16.28 29.23 -7.14
CA GLU A 325 -16.26 30.56 -6.53
C GLU A 325 -17.44 30.78 -5.58
N LYS A 326 -18.64 30.22 -5.86
CA LYS A 326 -19.73 30.15 -4.88
C LYS A 326 -19.32 29.40 -3.60
N ILE A 327 -18.64 28.25 -3.74
CA ILE A 327 -18.13 27.48 -2.60
C ILE A 327 -17.07 28.29 -1.84
N ARG A 328 -16.11 28.93 -2.53
CA ARG A 328 -15.11 29.82 -1.90
C ARG A 328 -15.77 30.99 -1.16
N ALA A 329 -16.78 31.62 -1.75
CA ALA A 329 -17.54 32.72 -1.14
C ALA A 329 -18.25 32.26 0.14
N TRP A 330 -18.97 31.14 0.10
CA TRP A 330 -19.62 30.54 1.28
C TRP A 330 -18.61 30.18 2.38
N VAL A 331 -17.41 29.70 2.02
CA VAL A 331 -16.33 29.43 2.99
C VAL A 331 -15.82 30.74 3.64
N ARG A 332 -15.69 31.84 2.87
CA ARG A 332 -15.30 33.16 3.39
C ARG A 332 -16.37 33.72 4.34
N GLU A 333 -17.62 33.78 3.90
CA GLU A 333 -18.79 34.22 4.67
C GLU A 333 -18.92 33.43 5.99
N ARG A 334 -18.86 32.09 5.91
CA ARG A 334 -18.93 31.21 7.09
C ARG A 334 -17.70 31.34 7.98
N ALA A 335 -16.55 31.85 7.51
CA ALA A 335 -15.40 32.17 8.36
C ALA A 335 -15.56 33.55 9.05
N GLU A 336 -16.12 34.53 8.36
CA GLU A 336 -16.39 35.88 8.87
C GLU A 336 -17.48 35.86 9.95
N ALA A 337 -18.60 35.19 9.71
CA ALA A 337 -19.65 34.99 10.72
C ALA A 337 -19.13 34.32 12.01
N ARG A 338 -18.15 33.40 11.91
CA ARG A 338 -17.50 32.80 13.08
C ARG A 338 -16.58 33.77 13.83
N ARG A 339 -15.88 34.67 13.12
CA ARG A 339 -15.08 35.76 13.73
C ARG A 339 -15.97 36.82 14.38
N GLU A 340 -17.13 37.09 13.81
CA GLU A 340 -18.13 38.02 14.35
C GLU A 340 -18.79 37.46 15.63
N TYR A 341 -19.25 36.21 15.59
CA TYR A 341 -19.74 35.51 16.79
C TYR A 341 -18.69 35.49 17.92
N GLN A 342 -17.41 35.26 17.60
CA GLN A 342 -16.32 35.35 18.59
C GLN A 342 -16.16 36.77 19.14
N ARG A 343 -16.17 37.81 18.29
CA ARG A 343 -16.09 39.22 18.74
C ARG A 343 -17.25 39.60 19.65
N LEU A 344 -18.48 39.22 19.31
CA LEU A 344 -19.67 39.46 20.14
C LEU A 344 -19.57 38.74 21.49
N LYS A 345 -19.11 37.46 21.50
CA LYS A 345 -18.91 36.72 22.75
C LYS A 345 -17.84 37.34 23.65
N TYR A 346 -16.77 37.91 23.09
CA TYR A 346 -15.77 38.65 23.88
C TYR A 346 -16.27 40.02 24.34
N GLN A 347 -17.19 40.67 23.59
CA GLN A 347 -17.78 41.94 24.00
C GLN A 347 -18.79 41.77 25.15
N SER A 348 -19.63 40.73 25.14
CA SER A 348 -20.51 40.46 26.28
C SER A 348 -19.71 40.13 27.55
N HIS A 349 -18.64 39.33 27.42
CA HIS A 349 -17.82 38.93 28.57
C HIS A 349 -17.04 40.08 29.23
N ASN A 350 -16.92 41.23 28.56
CA ASN A 350 -16.31 42.47 29.06
C ASN A 350 -17.36 43.55 29.41
N ALA A 351 -18.64 43.19 29.47
CA ALA A 351 -19.76 44.08 29.84
C ALA A 351 -20.52 43.62 31.09
N ASP A 352 -20.15 42.43 31.62
CA ASP A 352 -20.64 41.85 32.87
C ASP A 352 -19.63 42.02 34.04
N ASP A 353 -18.52 42.75 33.81
CA ASP A 353 -17.49 43.21 34.78
C ASP A 353 -17.57 44.75 34.94
#